data_AF-F6S3Z2-F1
#
_entry.id   AF-F6S3Z2-F1
#
_cell.length_a   1.000
_cell.length_b   1.000
_cell.length_c   1.000
_cell.angle_alpha   90.00
_cell.angle_beta   90.00
_cell.angle_gamma   90.00
#
_symmetry.space_group_name_H-M   'P 1'
#
loop_
_entity.id
_entity.type
_entity.pdbx_description
1 polymer ?
#
loop_
_entity_poly.entity_id
_entity_poly.type
_entity_poly.pdbx_seq_one_letter_code
_entity_poly.pdbx_strand_id
1 'polypeptide(L)'
;MRLRDRIATFFFPKGMVLTTAALMLFFLHLGIFISDTHNFCITYHYDRMSFHYTVVLMFSQVISICWAATGSLYAEMTKNKYTCCSAMTILILNGAMFFSRLSLEFLAIEYREENH
;
A
#
# COMPACT_ATOMS: atom_id res chain seq x y z
N MET A 1 -26.45 -20.40 13.21
CA MET A 1 -25.36 -19.61 12.59
C MET A 1 -25.05 -18.41 13.49
N ARG A 2 -23.80 -18.26 13.94
CA ARG A 2 -23.42 -17.32 15.00
C ARG A 2 -23.29 -15.90 14.42
N LEU A 3 -23.64 -14.85 15.18
CA LEU A 3 -23.49 -13.44 14.75
C LEU A 3 -22.06 -13.13 14.25
N ARG A 4 -21.05 -13.78 14.84
CA ARG A 4 -19.65 -13.74 14.45
C ARG A 4 -19.40 -14.21 13.02
N ASP A 5 -20.12 -15.23 12.57
CA ASP A 5 -20.00 -15.75 11.20
C ASP A 5 -20.62 -14.76 10.20
N ARG A 6 -21.67 -14.03 10.59
CA ARG A 6 -22.27 -12.96 9.78
C ARG A 6 -21.34 -11.76 9.62
N ILE A 7 -20.68 -11.34 10.71
CA ILE A 7 -19.70 -10.24 10.67
C ILE A 7 -18.49 -10.66 9.82
N ALA A 8 -17.98 -11.87 10.01
CA ALA A 8 -16.88 -12.40 9.20
C ALA A 8 -17.25 -12.48 7.71
N THR A 9 -18.45 -12.93 7.37
CA THR A 9 -18.91 -13.04 5.97
C THR A 9 -19.22 -11.66 5.35
N PHE A 10 -19.64 -10.68 6.15
CA PHE A 10 -19.91 -9.31 5.70
C PHE A 10 -18.62 -8.52 5.44
N PHE A 11 -17.61 -8.66 6.30
CA PHE A 11 -16.29 -8.03 6.10
C PHE A 11 -15.42 -8.79 5.09
N PHE A 12 -15.64 -10.10 4.94
CA PHE A 12 -14.90 -10.96 4.02
C PHE A 12 -15.84 -11.81 3.15
N PRO A 13 -16.53 -11.20 2.16
CA PRO A 13 -17.13 -11.97 1.07
C PRO A 13 -16.07 -12.88 0.47
N LYS A 14 -16.37 -14.15 0.23
CA LYS A 14 -15.45 -15.10 -0.43
C LYS A 14 -15.01 -14.50 -1.77
N GLY A 15 -13.80 -13.93 -1.79
CA GLY A 15 -13.30 -13.14 -2.93
C GLY A 15 -12.71 -11.76 -2.67
N MET A 16 -13.12 -11.09 -1.58
CA MET A 16 -12.71 -9.71 -1.29
C MET A 16 -11.63 -9.60 -0.21
N VAL A 17 -11.24 -10.72 0.39
CA VAL A 17 -10.20 -10.78 1.44
C VAL A 17 -8.88 -10.18 0.97
N LEU A 18 -8.48 -10.49 -0.26
CA LEU A 18 -7.21 -10.02 -0.84
C LEU A 18 -7.25 -8.51 -1.10
N THR A 19 -8.38 -8.00 -1.61
CA THR A 19 -8.57 -6.56 -1.86
C THR A 19 -8.58 -5.77 -0.56
N THR A 20 -9.24 -6.28 0.49
CA THR A 20 -9.22 -5.66 1.82
C THR A 20 -7.82 -5.72 2.46
N ALA A 21 -7.09 -6.83 2.30
CA ALA A 21 -5.71 -6.94 2.78
C ALA A 21 -4.76 -5.96 2.08
N ALA A 22 -4.89 -5.81 0.75
CA ALA A 22 -4.13 -4.83 -0.02
C ALA A 22 -4.46 -3.38 0.38
N LEU A 23 -5.73 -3.09 0.74
CA LEU A 23 -6.12 -1.77 1.24
C LEU A 23 -5.52 -1.49 2.64
N MET A 24 -5.50 -2.47 3.53
CA MET A 24 -4.87 -2.33 4.86
C MET A 24 -3.37 -2.06 4.72
N LEU A 25 -2.68 -2.82 3.87
CA LEU A 25 -1.26 -2.59 3.58
C LEU A 25 -1.03 -1.21 2.95
N PHE A 26 -1.91 -0.77 2.05
CA PHE A 26 -1.85 0.58 1.48
C PHE A 26 -1.87 1.66 2.57
N PHE A 27 -2.77 1.57 3.56
CA PHE A 27 -2.80 2.56 4.65
C PHE A 27 -1.54 2.55 5.50
N LEU A 28 -0.96 1.37 5.74
CA LEU A 28 0.31 1.24 6.44
C LEU A 28 1.45 1.91 5.64
N HIS A 29 1.53 1.64 4.34
CA HIS A 29 2.48 2.29 3.44
C HIS A 29 2.29 3.80 3.38
N LEU A 30 1.04 4.28 3.36
CA LEU A 30 0.72 5.70 3.38
C LEU A 30 1.16 6.39 4.68
N GLY A 31 0.90 5.77 5.83
CA GLY A 31 1.31 6.31 7.12
C GLY A 31 2.83 6.44 7.25
N ILE A 32 3.56 5.40 6.83
CA ILE A 32 5.03 5.43 6.83
C ILE A 32 5.55 6.50 5.85
N PHE A 33 4.97 6.57 4.65
CA PHE A 33 5.39 7.57 3.65
C PHE A 33 5.14 9.02 4.11
N ILE A 34 4.00 9.28 4.77
CA ILE A 34 3.72 10.62 5.33
C ILE A 34 4.74 10.95 6.42
N SER A 35 5.05 10.00 7.30
CA SER A 35 6.06 10.17 8.34
C SER A 35 7.45 10.44 7.75
N ASP A 36 7.87 9.67 6.74
CA ASP A 36 9.15 9.84 6.07
C ASP A 36 9.21 11.20 5.34
N THR A 37 8.15 11.58 4.62
CA THR A 37 8.07 12.89 3.92
C THR A 37 8.12 14.06 4.92
N HIS A 38 7.42 13.95 6.04
CA HIS A 38 7.45 14.97 7.10
C HIS A 38 8.85 15.11 7.70
N ASN A 39 9.51 13.99 7.99
CA ASN A 39 10.88 14.00 8.50
C ASN A 39 11.89 14.54 7.47
N PHE A 40 11.64 14.33 6.17
CA PHE A 40 12.45 14.85 5.08
C PHE A 40 12.32 16.36 4.92
N CYS A 41 11.08 16.83 4.76
CA CYS A 41 10.81 18.18 4.29
C CYS A 41 10.77 19.21 5.43
N ILE A 42 10.33 18.80 6.63
CA ILE A 42 10.07 19.72 7.74
C ILE A 42 11.13 19.62 8.82
N THR A 43 11.43 18.40 9.28
CA THR A 43 12.27 18.22 10.50
C THR A 43 13.76 18.03 10.18
N TYR A 44 14.12 17.72 8.93
CA TYR A 44 15.49 17.39 8.50
C TYR A 44 16.18 16.33 9.40
N HIS A 45 15.38 15.43 9.99
CA HIS A 45 15.85 14.35 10.88
C HIS A 45 15.96 13.04 10.11
N TYR A 46 17.03 12.94 9.32
CA TYR A 46 17.31 11.79 8.44
C TYR A 46 17.51 10.47 9.19
N ASP A 47 17.98 10.50 10.45
CA ASP A 47 18.14 9.29 11.29
C ASP A 47 16.81 8.60 11.63
N ARG A 48 15.67 9.29 11.49
CA ARG A 48 14.33 8.74 11.77
C ARG A 48 13.61 8.20 10.54
N MET A 49 14.27 8.17 9.38
CA MET A 49 13.67 7.66 8.16
C MET A 49 13.72 6.14 8.08
N SER A 50 12.67 5.54 7.51
CA SER A 50 12.55 4.09 7.37
C SER A 50 13.46 3.46 6.29
N PHE A 51 14.58 4.09 5.91
CA PHE A 51 15.49 3.58 4.87
C PHE A 51 16.07 2.20 5.20
N HIS A 52 16.33 1.91 6.49
CA HIS A 52 16.78 0.58 6.90
C HIS A 52 15.77 -0.53 6.61
N TYR A 53 14.48 -0.18 6.55
CA TYR A 53 13.39 -1.11 6.26
C TYR A 53 12.89 -1.00 4.82
N THR A 54 13.55 -0.21 3.96
CA THR A 54 13.15 0.01 2.57
C THR A 54 12.96 -1.30 1.80
N VAL A 55 13.87 -2.27 1.94
CA VAL A 55 13.75 -3.57 1.24
C VAL A 55 12.47 -4.29 1.67
N VAL A 56 12.18 -4.32 2.97
CA VAL A 56 10.97 -4.96 3.52
C VAL A 56 9.72 -4.23 3.07
N LEU A 57 9.75 -2.90 3.06
CA LEU A 57 8.64 -2.06 2.62
C LEU A 57 8.37 -2.21 1.12
N MET A 58 9.41 -2.22 0.29
CA MET A 58 9.24 -2.48 -1.15
C MET A 58 8.65 -3.87 -1.40
N PHE A 59 9.15 -4.88 -0.68
CA PHE A 59 8.65 -6.25 -0.81
C PHE A 59 7.17 -6.36 -0.39
N SER A 60 6.78 -5.75 0.73
CA SER A 60 5.38 -5.76 1.17
C SER A 60 4.46 -4.98 0.23
N GLN A 61 4.98 -3.94 -0.42
CA GLN A 61 4.24 -3.12 -1.38
C GLN A 61 3.99 -3.88 -2.69
N VAL A 62 4.98 -4.65 -3.17
CA VAL A 62 4.81 -5.57 -4.30
C VAL A 62 3.76 -6.64 -3.98
N ILE A 63 3.81 -7.24 -2.78
CA ILE A 63 2.79 -8.20 -2.35
C ILE A 63 1.39 -7.56 -2.33
N SER A 64 1.28 -6.32 -1.83
CA SER A 64 0.03 -5.57 -1.83
C SER A 64 -0.52 -5.36 -3.24
N ILE A 65 0.34 -5.01 -4.21
CA ILE A 65 -0.03 -4.88 -5.63
C ILE A 65 -0.52 -6.22 -6.20
N CYS A 66 0.18 -7.33 -5.94
CA CYS A 66 -0.22 -8.66 -6.38
C CYS A 66 -1.58 -9.08 -5.80
N TRP A 67 -1.84 -8.76 -4.52
CA TRP A 67 -3.13 -9.01 -3.88
C TRP A 67 -4.24 -8.12 -4.46
N ALA A 68 -3.97 -6.85 -4.72
CA ALA A 68 -4.92 -5.94 -5.37
C ALA A 68 -5.26 -6.41 -6.80
N ALA A 69 -4.27 -6.84 -7.57
CA ALA A 69 -4.45 -7.38 -8.92
C ALA A 69 -5.27 -8.67 -8.91
N THR A 70 -4.96 -9.59 -7.99
CA THR A 70 -5.73 -10.84 -7.83
C THR A 70 -7.16 -10.54 -7.39
N GLY A 71 -7.37 -9.58 -6.48
CA GLY A 71 -8.68 -9.13 -6.05
C GLY A 71 -9.49 -8.47 -7.19
N SER A 72 -8.83 -7.72 -8.07
CA SER A 72 -9.45 -7.14 -9.27
C SER A 72 -9.88 -8.22 -10.27
N LEU A 73 -9.02 -9.21 -10.54
CA LEU A 73 -9.37 -10.35 -11.39
C LEU A 73 -10.55 -11.15 -10.83
N TYR A 74 -10.60 -11.37 -9.51
CA TYR A 74 -11.72 -12.07 -8.88
C TYR A 74 -13.02 -11.26 -8.95
N ALA A 75 -12.94 -9.93 -8.78
CA ALA A 75 -14.09 -9.04 -8.93
C ALA A 75 -14.65 -9.03 -10.36
N GLU A 76 -13.76 -9.10 -11.36
CA GLU A 76 -14.12 -9.24 -12.77
C GLU A 76 -14.87 -10.57 -13.01
N MET A 77 -14.34 -11.69 -12.49
CA MET A 77 -14.98 -13.02 -12.61
C MET A 77 -16.37 -13.10 -11.97
N THR A 78 -16.60 -12.33 -10.89
CA THR A 78 -17.89 -12.27 -10.19
C THR A 78 -18.86 -11.25 -10.79
N LYS A 79 -18.49 -10.58 -11.91
CA LYS A 79 -19.30 -9.57 -12.64
C LYS A 79 -19.84 -8.43 -11.77
N ASN A 80 -19.19 -8.15 -10.63
CA ASN A 80 -19.60 -7.07 -9.75
C ASN A 80 -18.84 -5.78 -10.12
N LYS A 81 -19.49 -4.89 -10.88
CA LYS A 81 -18.91 -3.63 -11.36
C LYS A 81 -18.38 -2.74 -10.22
N TYR A 82 -19.06 -2.67 -9.09
CA TYR A 82 -18.64 -1.83 -7.96
C TYR A 82 -17.37 -2.37 -7.31
N THR A 83 -17.31 -3.68 -7.08
CA THR A 83 -16.14 -4.32 -6.50
C THR A 83 -14.93 -4.25 -7.44
N CYS A 84 -15.14 -4.42 -8.76
CA CYS A 84 -14.06 -4.30 -9.74
C CYS A 84 -13.47 -2.88 -9.76
N CYS A 85 -14.34 -1.85 -9.81
CA CYS A 85 -13.90 -0.45 -9.76
C CYS A 85 -13.10 -0.15 -8.48
N SER A 86 -13.57 -0.63 -7.32
CA SER A 86 -12.85 -0.46 -6.06
C SER A 86 -11.49 -1.16 -6.06
N ALA A 87 -11.40 -2.37 -6.60
CA ALA A 87 -10.16 -3.14 -6.67
C ALA A 87 -9.14 -2.50 -7.62
N MET A 88 -9.58 -2.01 -8.79
CA MET A 88 -8.73 -1.25 -9.71
C MET A 88 -8.22 0.05 -9.09
N THR A 89 -9.07 0.75 -8.33
CA THR A 89 -8.67 1.97 -7.61
C THR A 89 -7.57 1.66 -6.59
N ILE A 90 -7.74 0.59 -5.80
CA ILE A 90 -6.72 0.14 -4.82
C ILE A 90 -5.42 -0.25 -5.53
N LEU A 91 -5.50 -0.89 -6.70
CA LEU A 91 -4.33 -1.26 -7.49
C LEU A 91 -3.56 -0.02 -7.98
N ILE A 92 -4.25 0.96 -8.54
CA ILE A 92 -3.66 2.23 -8.99
C ILE A 92 -3.03 2.97 -7.82
N LEU A 93 -3.72 3.05 -6.68
CA LEU A 93 -3.23 3.70 -5.47
C LEU A 93 -1.95 3.03 -4.94
N ASN A 94 -1.90 1.69 -4.87
CA ASN A 94 -0.69 0.97 -4.47
C ASN A 94 0.47 1.20 -5.44
N GLY A 95 0.19 1.24 -6.75
CA GLY A 95 1.18 1.56 -7.77
C GLY A 95 1.72 2.99 -7.65
N ALA A 96 0.84 3.98 -7.50
CA ALA A 96 1.24 5.37 -7.29
C ALA A 96 2.11 5.53 -6.05
N MET A 97 1.73 4.91 -4.93
CA MET A 97 2.52 4.91 -3.70
C MET A 97 3.89 4.26 -3.86
N PHE A 98 4.00 3.22 -4.68
CA PHE A 98 5.29 2.58 -4.97
C PHE A 98 6.24 3.55 -5.68
N PHE A 99 5.74 4.26 -6.71
CA PHE A 99 6.53 5.29 -7.39
C PHE A 99 6.87 6.46 -6.48
N SER A 100 5.92 6.96 -5.69
CA SER A 100 6.18 8.05 -4.73
C SER A 100 7.28 7.68 -3.73
N ARG A 101 7.30 6.43 -3.27
CA ARG A 101 8.34 5.93 -2.35
C ARG A 101 9.71 5.85 -3.03
N LEU A 102 9.78 5.34 -4.26
CA LEU A 102 11.01 5.36 -5.06
C LEU A 102 11.53 6.78 -5.27
N SER A 103 10.67 7.73 -5.64
CA SER A 103 11.07 9.13 -5.84
C SER A 103 11.66 9.75 -4.57
N LEU A 104 11.07 9.46 -3.40
CA LEU A 104 11.58 9.95 -2.11
C LEU A 104 12.94 9.32 -1.76
N GLU A 105 13.14 8.04 -2.06
CA GLU A 105 14.42 7.36 -1.88
C GLU A 105 15.52 7.94 -2.79
N PHE A 106 15.21 8.18 -4.07
CA PHE A 106 16.15 8.83 -5.00
C PHE A 106 16.53 10.24 -4.53
N LEU A 107 15.54 11.06 -4.18
CA LEU A 107 15.75 12.43 -3.71
C LEU A 107 16.59 12.47 -2.42
N ALA A 108 16.39 11.49 -1.54
CA ALA A 108 17.18 11.39 -0.31
C ALA A 108 18.62 10.93 -0.53
N ILE A 109 18.87 10.09 -1.53
CA ILE A 109 20.24 9.72 -1.93
C ILE A 109 20.96 10.94 -2.51
N GLU A 110 20.33 11.64 -3.45
CA GLU A 110 20.90 12.85 -4.08
C GLU A 110 21.21 13.93 -3.04
N TYR A 111 20.30 14.18 -2.10
CA TYR A 111 20.53 15.13 -1.01
C TYR A 111 21.69 14.73 -0.09
N ARG A 112 21.89 13.42 0.17
CA ARG A 112 23.02 12.94 0.97
C ARG A 112 24.34 13.08 0.22
N GLU A 113 24.34 12.89 -1.10
CA GLU A 113 25.52 13.04 -1.96
C GLU A 113 25.93 14.51 -2.10
N GLU A 114 24.97 15.44 -2.16
CA GLU A 114 25.25 16.88 -2.32
C GLU A 114 25.77 17.55 -1.03
N ASN A 115 25.48 17.00 0.15
CA ASN A 115 25.93 17.54 1.44
C ASN A 115 27.20 16.86 2.01
N HIS A 116 27.85 15.97 1.25
CA HIS A 116 29.05 15.23 1.68
C HIS A 116 30.31 15.59 0.90
#